data_AF-A0A8C3U6Q9-F1
#
_entry.id   AF-A0A8C3U6Q9-F1
#
_cell.length_a   1.000
_cell.length_b   1.000
_cell.length_c   1.000
_cell.angle_alpha   90.00
_cell.angle_beta   90.00
_cell.angle_gamma   90.00
#
_symmetry.space_group_name_H-M   'P 1'
#
loop_
_entity.id
_entity.type
_entity.pdbx_description
1 polymer ?
#
loop_
_entity_poly.entity_id
_entity_poly.type
_entity_poly.pdbx_seq_one_letter_code
_entity_poly.pdbx_strand_id
1 'polypeptide(L)'
;LSKYDATKQKRKFSSFFKSLVIELDKDLYGPDNHLVEWHRTATTQETDGFQVKRPGDVNVRCTVLLMLDYQPPQFKLDPRLARLLGIHTQTRPVIIQALWQYIKTHKLQDPHEREFVICDKYLQQIFESQRMKFSEIPQRLHALLMPPEPIIINHVISVDPNDQKKTACYDIDVEVDDTLKTQMNSFLLSTASQQEIAALDNKIHETIETINQLKTQREFMLSFARDPQGFINDWLQSQCRDLKTMTDVVGNPEEERRAEFYFQPWAQEAVCRYFYSKVQQRRQELEQALGIRNT
;
A
#
# COMPACT_ATOMS: atom_id res chain seq x y z
N LEU A 1 -29.79 -21.86 14.18
CA LEU A 1 -29.15 -20.53 14.25
C LEU A 1 -27.64 -20.74 14.32
N SER A 2 -26.97 -20.61 13.18
CA SER A 2 -25.57 -20.95 13.00
C SER A 2 -24.67 -19.95 13.73
N LYS A 3 -23.56 -20.42 14.32
CA LYS A 3 -22.54 -19.62 15.04
C LYS A 3 -21.83 -18.54 14.17
N TYR A 4 -22.23 -18.37 12.91
CA TYR A 4 -21.69 -17.39 11.96
C TYR A 4 -22.33 -15.99 12.06
N ASP A 5 -23.42 -15.78 12.78
CA ASP A 5 -24.09 -14.46 12.86
C ASP A 5 -23.59 -13.53 13.98
N ALA A 6 -22.63 -13.97 14.82
CA ALA A 6 -22.22 -13.23 16.01
C ALA A 6 -21.35 -11.97 15.74
N THR A 7 -20.90 -11.75 14.50
CA THR A 7 -20.00 -10.64 14.13
C THR A 7 -20.64 -9.57 13.24
N LYS A 8 -21.93 -9.66 12.91
CA LYS A 8 -22.62 -8.58 12.20
C LYS A 8 -22.92 -7.44 13.16
N GLN A 9 -21.99 -6.48 13.22
CA GLN A 9 -22.22 -5.19 13.86
C GLN A 9 -23.54 -4.62 13.33
N LYS A 10 -24.55 -4.48 14.20
CA LYS A 10 -25.87 -3.97 13.81
C LYS A 10 -25.72 -2.53 13.32
N ARG A 11 -25.92 -2.35 12.02
CA ARG A 11 -25.96 -1.04 11.37
C ARG A 11 -27.28 -0.35 11.71
N LYS A 12 -27.22 0.96 11.93
CA LYS A 12 -28.40 1.80 12.20
C LYS A 12 -29.22 1.99 10.93
N PHE A 13 -30.54 2.17 11.04
CA PHE A 13 -31.43 2.37 9.89
C PHE A 13 -30.94 3.50 8.97
N SER A 14 -30.65 4.68 9.54
CA SER A 14 -30.19 5.83 8.76
C SER A 14 -28.89 5.56 8.00
N SER A 15 -28.08 4.58 8.44
CA SER A 15 -26.76 4.26 7.87
C SER A 15 -26.83 3.59 6.49
N PHE A 16 -28.02 3.22 6.01
CA PHE A 16 -28.24 2.70 4.66
C PHE A 16 -28.67 3.76 3.64
N PHE A 17 -29.05 4.97 4.09
CA PHE A 17 -29.62 6.00 3.23
C PHE A 17 -28.77 7.26 3.17
N LYS A 18 -28.58 7.78 1.96
CA LYS A 18 -27.92 9.07 1.73
C LYS A 18 -28.86 10.22 2.09
N SER A 19 -30.14 10.06 1.78
CA SER A 19 -31.18 11.03 2.08
C SER A 19 -32.56 10.37 2.12
N LEU A 20 -33.50 11.04 2.76
CA LEU A 20 -34.88 10.64 2.92
C LEU A 20 -35.75 11.87 2.75
N VAL A 21 -36.84 11.73 1.99
CA VAL A 21 -37.81 12.81 1.77
C VAL A 21 -39.19 12.27 2.09
N ILE A 22 -39.95 13.00 2.90
CA ILE A 22 -41.34 12.72 3.21
C ILE A 22 -42.16 13.87 2.65
N GLU A 23 -43.01 13.56 1.69
CA GLU A 23 -43.96 14.48 1.08
C GLU A 23 -45.36 14.18 1.63
N LEU A 24 -45.97 15.18 2.23
CA LEU A 24 -47.36 15.20 2.67
C LEU A 24 -48.20 16.01 1.67
N ASP A 25 -49.51 15.95 1.83
CA ASP A 25 -50.43 16.71 0.99
C ASP A 25 -50.15 18.23 1.07
N LYS A 26 -49.78 18.81 -0.08
CA LYS A 26 -49.41 20.22 -0.22
C LYS A 26 -50.58 21.16 0.02
N ASP A 27 -51.80 20.76 -0.32
CA ASP A 27 -52.98 21.61 -0.18
C ASP A 27 -53.38 21.74 1.30
N LEU A 28 -53.10 20.72 2.10
CA LEU A 28 -53.36 20.70 3.55
C LEU A 28 -52.28 21.41 4.37
N TYR A 29 -51.01 21.19 4.03
CA TYR A 29 -49.87 21.68 4.84
C TYR A 29 -49.19 22.94 4.29
N GLY A 30 -49.57 23.38 3.09
CA GLY A 30 -48.97 24.54 2.42
C GLY A 30 -47.54 24.28 1.95
N PRO A 31 -46.93 25.27 1.26
CA PRO A 31 -45.65 25.08 0.57
C PRO A 31 -44.48 24.79 1.51
N ASP A 32 -44.53 25.23 2.76
CA ASP A 32 -43.37 25.15 3.67
C ASP A 32 -43.40 23.92 4.59
N ASN A 33 -44.58 23.35 4.88
CA ASN A 33 -44.70 22.27 5.88
C ASN A 33 -45.02 20.89 5.30
N HIS A 34 -45.39 20.83 4.02
CA HIS A 34 -45.71 19.57 3.33
C HIS A 34 -44.49 18.69 3.06
N LEU A 35 -43.28 19.26 3.02
CA LEU A 35 -42.06 18.54 2.71
C LEU A 35 -41.15 18.44 3.94
N VAL A 36 -40.62 17.24 4.19
CA VAL A 36 -39.59 17.01 5.20
C VAL A 36 -38.42 16.28 4.55
N GLU A 37 -37.25 16.89 4.59
CA GLU A 37 -36.04 16.32 4.00
C GLU A 37 -34.99 16.05 5.07
N TRP A 38 -34.34 14.90 4.96
CA TRP A 38 -33.17 14.54 5.74
C TRP A 38 -32.04 14.17 4.78
N HIS A 39 -30.86 14.75 4.99
CA HIS A 39 -29.67 14.50 4.20
C HIS A 39 -28.54 14.08 5.14
N ARG A 40 -27.87 12.97 4.82
CA ARG A 40 -26.66 12.56 5.53
C ARG A 40 -25.51 13.52 5.22
N THR A 41 -24.81 13.91 6.27
CA THR A 41 -23.54 14.63 6.22
C THR A 41 -22.46 13.86 6.98
N ALA A 42 -21.19 14.24 6.84
CA ALA A 42 -20.07 13.58 7.51
C ALA A 42 -20.16 13.62 9.05
N THR A 43 -20.95 14.52 9.63
CA THR A 43 -21.14 14.69 11.08
C THR A 43 -22.50 14.18 11.57
N THR A 44 -23.31 13.58 10.70
CA THR A 44 -24.65 13.11 11.05
C THR A 44 -24.57 11.96 12.06
N GLN A 45 -25.31 12.05 13.16
CA GLN A 45 -25.47 10.93 14.09
C GLN A 45 -26.47 9.94 13.54
N GLU A 46 -26.07 8.67 13.47
CA GLU A 46 -26.91 7.61 12.92
C GLU A 46 -28.02 7.18 13.90
N THR A 47 -29.24 7.00 13.40
CA THR A 47 -30.46 6.66 14.14
C THR A 47 -31.20 5.46 13.55
N ASP A 48 -32.02 4.79 14.37
CA ASP A 48 -32.82 3.63 13.94
C ASP A 48 -34.21 4.02 13.38
N GLY A 49 -34.55 5.30 13.37
CA GLY A 49 -35.84 5.74 12.86
C GLY A 49 -35.99 7.26 12.85
N PHE A 50 -36.96 7.71 12.07
CA PHE A 50 -37.34 9.11 11.95
C PHE A 50 -38.76 9.28 12.46
N GLN A 51 -39.01 10.35 13.23
CA GLN A 51 -40.33 10.72 13.69
C GLN A 51 -40.67 12.12 13.18
N VAL A 52 -41.77 12.22 12.42
CA VAL A 52 -42.31 13.48 11.93
C VAL A 52 -43.69 13.69 12.57
N LYS A 53 -43.94 14.90 13.08
CA LYS A 53 -45.23 15.29 13.65
C LYS A 53 -45.75 16.54 12.95
N ARG A 54 -47.03 16.51 12.61
CA ARG A 54 -47.80 17.61 12.04
C ARG A 54 -49.21 17.61 12.63
N PRO A 55 -49.84 18.78 12.85
CA PRO A 55 -51.24 18.84 13.26
C PRO A 55 -52.15 18.40 12.09
N GLY A 56 -53.28 17.77 12.38
CA GLY A 56 -54.24 17.35 11.35
C GLY A 56 -55.39 16.53 11.93
N ASP A 57 -56.55 16.65 11.32
CA ASP A 57 -57.82 16.01 11.71
C ASP A 57 -58.48 15.23 10.56
N VAL A 58 -57.81 15.16 9.40
CA VAL A 58 -58.25 14.44 8.20
C VAL A 58 -57.19 13.42 7.76
N ASN A 59 -57.61 12.44 6.95
CA ASN A 59 -56.69 11.48 6.35
C ASN A 59 -55.76 12.17 5.35
N VAL A 60 -54.46 11.84 5.39
CA VAL A 60 -53.43 12.51 4.58
C VAL A 60 -52.65 11.49 3.76
N ARG A 61 -52.47 11.74 2.46
CA ARG A 61 -51.54 10.96 1.65
C ARG A 61 -50.09 11.39 1.97
N CYS A 62 -49.26 10.40 2.22
CA CYS A 62 -47.85 10.54 2.52
C CYS A 62 -47.03 9.72 1.52
N THR A 63 -46.09 10.37 0.85
CA THR A 63 -45.13 9.72 -0.05
C THR A 63 -43.76 9.76 0.62
N VAL A 64 -43.18 8.60 0.88
CA VAL A 64 -41.84 8.49 1.45
C VAL A 64 -40.87 8.08 0.34
N LEU A 65 -39.87 8.90 0.09
CA LEU A 65 -38.79 8.63 -0.84
C LEU A 65 -37.53 8.30 -0.04
N LEU A 66 -36.95 7.14 -0.29
CA LEU A 66 -35.72 6.67 0.36
C LEU A 66 -34.60 6.58 -0.68
N MET A 67 -33.54 7.38 -0.50
CA MET A 67 -32.37 7.36 -1.36
C MET A 67 -31.27 6.54 -0.69
N LEU A 68 -31.01 5.34 -1.22
CA LEU A 68 -29.96 4.45 -0.71
C LEU A 68 -28.56 5.07 -0.89
N ASP A 69 -27.69 4.82 0.08
CA ASP A 69 -26.28 5.20 0.02
C ASP A 69 -25.45 4.05 -0.58
N TYR A 70 -25.39 4.01 -1.91
CA TYR A 70 -24.59 3.01 -2.61
C TYR A 70 -23.09 3.29 -2.48
N GLN A 71 -22.37 2.38 -1.82
CA GLN A 71 -20.92 2.46 -1.68
C GLN A 71 -20.26 1.19 -2.26
N PRO A 72 -19.55 1.28 -3.41
CA PRO A 72 -19.26 2.48 -4.20
C PRO A 72 -20.49 3.02 -4.97
N PRO A 73 -20.45 4.29 -5.44
CA PRO A 73 -21.57 4.91 -6.15
C PRO A 73 -22.06 4.10 -7.34
N GLN A 74 -23.36 3.81 -7.35
CA GLN A 74 -24.06 3.17 -8.46
C GLN A 74 -24.85 4.22 -9.27
N PHE A 75 -25.12 3.90 -10.53
CA PHE A 75 -25.82 4.77 -11.46
C PHE A 75 -26.89 3.99 -12.18
N LYS A 76 -28.05 4.63 -12.40
CA LYS A 76 -29.08 4.13 -13.30
C LYS A 76 -28.68 4.47 -14.73
N LEU A 77 -28.71 3.48 -15.62
CA LEU A 77 -28.36 3.68 -17.02
C LEU A 77 -29.55 4.25 -17.79
N ASP A 78 -29.27 5.01 -18.86
CA ASP A 78 -30.27 5.34 -19.88
C ASP A 78 -31.01 4.05 -20.33
N PRO A 79 -32.36 4.06 -20.49
CA PRO A 79 -33.12 2.86 -20.80
C PRO A 79 -32.65 2.08 -22.04
N ARG A 80 -32.10 2.78 -23.04
CA ARG A 80 -31.60 2.16 -24.28
C ARG A 80 -30.28 1.45 -24.01
N LEU A 81 -29.37 2.09 -23.25
CA LEU A 81 -28.11 1.50 -22.84
C LEU A 81 -28.33 0.35 -21.86
N ALA A 82 -29.26 0.50 -20.92
CA ALA A 82 -29.63 -0.52 -19.95
C ALA A 82 -30.08 -1.82 -20.62
N ARG A 83 -30.96 -1.69 -21.63
CA ARG A 83 -31.45 -2.83 -22.42
C ARG A 83 -30.34 -3.48 -23.25
N LEU A 84 -29.42 -2.69 -23.80
CA LEU A 84 -28.30 -3.20 -24.59
C LEU A 84 -27.31 -4.02 -23.74
N LEU A 85 -26.96 -3.49 -22.56
CA LEU A 85 -25.98 -4.12 -21.68
C LEU A 85 -26.59 -5.15 -20.71
N GLY A 86 -27.91 -5.20 -20.59
CA GLY A 86 -28.61 -6.03 -19.60
C GLY A 86 -28.42 -5.55 -18.16
N ILE A 87 -28.15 -4.26 -17.97
CA ILE A 87 -27.80 -3.66 -16.68
C ILE A 87 -28.73 -2.49 -16.39
N HIS A 88 -29.47 -2.53 -15.29
CA HIS A 88 -30.36 -1.42 -14.90
C HIS A 88 -29.64 -0.36 -14.04
N THR A 89 -29.01 -0.81 -12.95
CA THR A 89 -28.29 0.03 -11.99
C THR A 89 -27.01 -0.70 -11.58
N GLN A 90 -25.85 -0.06 -11.77
CA GLN A 90 -24.54 -0.65 -11.43
C GLN A 90 -23.48 0.43 -11.21
N THR A 91 -22.30 0.01 -10.76
CA THR A 91 -21.13 0.89 -10.64
C THR A 91 -20.53 1.23 -12.00
N ARG A 92 -19.93 2.42 -12.14
CA ARG A 92 -19.31 2.88 -13.39
C ARG A 92 -18.29 1.89 -13.98
N PRO A 93 -17.37 1.26 -13.20
CA PRO A 93 -16.44 0.27 -13.74
C PRO A 93 -17.13 -0.96 -14.34
N VAL A 94 -18.17 -1.47 -13.67
CA VAL A 94 -18.94 -2.64 -14.16
C VAL A 94 -19.67 -2.29 -15.46
N ILE A 95 -20.23 -1.08 -15.56
CA ILE A 95 -20.90 -0.61 -16.79
C ILE A 95 -19.90 -0.52 -17.95
N ILE A 96 -18.71 0.05 -17.72
CA ILE A 96 -17.65 0.13 -18.73
C ILE A 96 -17.21 -1.27 -19.15
N GLN A 97 -17.06 -2.20 -18.21
CA GLN A 97 -16.70 -3.58 -18.50
C GLN A 97 -17.78 -4.30 -19.33
N ALA A 98 -19.06 -4.07 -19.04
CA ALA A 98 -20.17 -4.62 -19.81
C ALA A 98 -20.20 -4.04 -21.23
N LEU A 99 -19.98 -2.74 -21.38
CA LEU A 99 -19.84 -2.10 -22.69
C LEU A 99 -18.65 -2.67 -23.48
N TRP A 100 -17.52 -2.88 -22.80
CA TRP A 100 -16.35 -3.53 -23.41
C TRP A 100 -16.67 -4.96 -23.85
N GLN A 101 -17.38 -5.73 -23.03
CA GLN A 101 -17.81 -7.07 -23.37
C GLN A 101 -18.74 -7.07 -24.60
N TYR A 102 -19.64 -6.10 -24.71
CA TYR A 102 -20.47 -5.90 -25.90
C TYR A 102 -19.62 -5.63 -27.14
N ILE A 103 -18.72 -4.65 -27.07
CA ILE A 103 -17.79 -4.29 -28.17
C ILE A 103 -16.98 -5.50 -28.65
N LYS A 104 -16.45 -6.29 -27.70
CA LYS A 104 -15.66 -7.49 -28.00
C LYS A 104 -16.50 -8.59 -28.66
N THR A 105 -17.69 -8.84 -28.14
CA THR A 105 -18.59 -9.89 -28.66
C THR A 105 -19.04 -9.58 -30.09
N HIS A 106 -19.29 -8.30 -30.37
CA HIS A 106 -19.74 -7.83 -31.69
C HIS A 106 -18.59 -7.43 -32.62
N LYS A 107 -17.32 -7.59 -32.19
CA LYS A 107 -16.11 -7.25 -32.96
C LYS A 107 -16.12 -5.80 -33.49
N LEU A 108 -16.55 -4.87 -32.63
CA LEU A 108 -16.73 -3.46 -32.96
C LEU A 108 -15.44 -2.64 -32.84
N GLN A 109 -14.32 -3.25 -32.47
CA GLN A 109 -13.02 -2.60 -32.48
C GLN A 109 -12.48 -2.53 -33.91
N ASP A 110 -11.98 -1.37 -34.32
CA ASP A 110 -11.41 -1.18 -35.65
C ASP A 110 -10.12 -2.03 -35.80
N PRO A 111 -10.02 -2.86 -36.85
CA PRO A 111 -8.85 -3.73 -37.06
C PRO A 111 -7.58 -2.97 -37.45
N HIS A 112 -7.72 -1.79 -38.07
CA HIS A 112 -6.61 -0.97 -38.53
C HIS A 112 -6.20 0.06 -37.47
N GLU A 113 -7.16 0.61 -36.73
CA GLU A 113 -6.91 1.58 -35.64
C GLU A 113 -7.50 1.09 -34.31
N ARG A 114 -6.76 0.26 -33.57
CA ARG A 114 -7.24 -0.39 -32.33
C ARG A 114 -7.66 0.55 -31.21
N GLU A 115 -7.39 1.86 -31.30
CA GLU A 115 -7.87 2.85 -30.34
C GLU A 115 -9.33 3.28 -30.59
N PHE A 116 -9.91 2.89 -31.72
CA PHE A 116 -11.27 3.25 -32.13
C PHE A 116 -12.26 2.08 -32.03
N VAL A 117 -13.48 2.46 -31.69
CA VAL A 117 -14.68 1.63 -31.75
C VAL A 117 -15.54 2.13 -32.90
N ILE A 118 -15.91 1.21 -33.78
CA ILE A 118 -16.91 1.43 -34.83
C ILE A 118 -18.26 1.13 -34.21
N CYS A 119 -19.04 2.17 -33.93
CA CYS A 119 -20.36 2.01 -33.31
C CYS A 119 -21.29 1.29 -34.30
N ASP A 120 -21.93 0.23 -33.86
CA ASP A 120 -23.01 -0.42 -34.61
C ASP A 120 -24.30 0.41 -34.55
N LYS A 121 -25.37 -0.07 -35.21
CA LYS A 121 -26.67 0.63 -35.24
C LYS A 121 -27.20 0.98 -33.85
N TYR A 122 -26.94 0.16 -32.83
CA TYR A 122 -27.43 0.36 -31.47
C TYR A 122 -26.56 1.36 -30.70
N LEU A 123 -25.23 1.24 -30.81
CA LEU A 123 -24.31 2.18 -30.19
C LEU A 123 -24.38 3.57 -30.83
N GLN A 124 -24.56 3.67 -32.15
CA GLN A 124 -24.77 4.95 -32.84
C GLN A 124 -26.01 5.67 -32.31
N GLN A 125 -27.04 4.90 -32.04
CA GLN A 125 -28.31 5.38 -31.52
C GLN A 125 -28.21 5.93 -30.09
N ILE A 126 -27.28 5.41 -29.29
CA ILE A 126 -27.10 5.75 -27.87
C ILE A 126 -26.03 6.84 -27.69
N PHE A 127 -24.88 6.70 -28.35
CA PHE A 127 -23.74 7.61 -28.23
C PHE A 127 -23.74 8.74 -29.29
N GLU A 128 -24.68 8.70 -30.23
CA GLU A 128 -24.85 9.69 -31.29
C GLU A 128 -23.56 9.90 -32.10
N SER A 129 -22.79 8.83 -32.27
CA SER A 129 -21.54 8.84 -33.01
C SER A 129 -21.35 7.54 -33.80
N GLN A 130 -20.90 7.67 -35.05
CA GLN A 130 -20.55 6.54 -35.91
C GLN A 130 -19.26 5.85 -35.49
N ARG A 131 -18.31 6.60 -34.94
CA ARG A 131 -16.98 6.13 -34.56
C ARG A 131 -16.51 6.92 -33.34
N MET A 132 -15.94 6.25 -32.34
CA MET A 132 -15.44 6.92 -31.12
C MET A 132 -14.14 6.29 -30.62
N LYS A 133 -13.30 7.06 -29.93
CA LYS A 133 -12.09 6.53 -29.28
C LYS A 133 -12.43 5.87 -27.95
N PHE A 134 -11.67 4.87 -27.52
CA PHE A 134 -11.83 4.28 -26.18
C PHE A 134 -11.66 5.30 -25.06
N SER A 135 -10.79 6.28 -25.22
CA SER A 135 -10.56 7.37 -24.26
C SER A 135 -11.77 8.29 -24.09
N GLU A 136 -12.66 8.37 -25.09
CA GLU A 136 -13.86 9.21 -25.05
C GLU A 136 -15.04 8.52 -24.34
N ILE A 137 -15.00 7.18 -24.22
CA ILE A 137 -16.09 6.38 -23.64
C ILE A 137 -16.48 6.86 -22.24
N PRO A 138 -15.55 7.09 -21.29
CA PRO A 138 -15.93 7.53 -19.95
C PRO A 138 -16.72 8.85 -19.95
N GLN A 139 -16.33 9.81 -20.80
CA GLN A 139 -16.99 11.11 -20.90
C GLN A 139 -18.36 10.99 -21.59
N ARG A 140 -18.43 10.27 -22.71
CA ARG A 140 -19.69 10.01 -23.42
C ARG A 140 -20.68 9.24 -22.56
N LEU A 141 -20.19 8.25 -21.80
CA LEU A 141 -21.00 7.47 -20.87
C LEU A 141 -21.55 8.32 -19.73
N HIS A 142 -20.81 9.33 -19.25
CA HIS A 142 -21.25 10.17 -18.13
C HIS A 142 -22.61 10.83 -18.36
N ALA A 143 -22.89 11.26 -19.59
CA ALA A 143 -24.19 11.85 -19.97
C ALA A 143 -25.36 10.85 -19.96
N LEU A 144 -25.07 9.54 -19.95
CA LEU A 144 -26.04 8.44 -19.96
C LEU A 144 -26.19 7.76 -18.59
N LEU A 145 -25.53 8.30 -17.56
CA LEU A 145 -25.56 7.79 -16.19
C LEU A 145 -26.35 8.77 -15.32
N MET A 146 -27.51 8.33 -14.86
CA MET A 146 -28.37 9.08 -13.96
C MET A 146 -28.20 8.60 -12.52
N PRO A 147 -28.53 9.43 -11.52
CA PRO A 147 -28.65 8.97 -10.14
C PRO A 147 -29.61 7.76 -10.05
N PRO A 148 -29.35 6.79 -9.15
CA PRO A 148 -30.28 5.70 -8.88
C PRO A 148 -31.66 6.23 -8.48
N GLU A 149 -32.70 5.51 -8.86
CA GLU A 149 -34.06 5.88 -8.46
C GLU A 149 -34.28 5.67 -6.96
N PRO A 150 -34.97 6.60 -6.28
CA PRO A 150 -35.36 6.41 -4.91
C PRO A 150 -36.39 5.30 -4.79
N ILE A 151 -36.43 4.65 -3.64
CA ILE A 151 -37.53 3.76 -3.27
C ILE A 151 -38.70 4.64 -2.85
N ILE A 152 -39.84 4.50 -3.54
CA ILE A 152 -41.04 5.31 -3.31
C ILE A 152 -42.07 4.45 -2.59
N ILE A 153 -42.50 4.90 -1.40
CA ILE A 153 -43.53 4.25 -0.59
C ILE A 153 -44.71 5.22 -0.48
N ASN A 154 -45.86 4.81 -1.02
CA ASN A 154 -47.10 5.54 -0.90
C ASN A 154 -47.89 5.01 0.30
N HIS A 155 -48.23 5.89 1.24
CA HIS A 155 -48.97 5.57 2.45
C HIS A 155 -50.08 6.57 2.69
N VAL A 156 -51.15 6.16 3.38
CA VAL A 156 -52.24 7.05 3.80
C VAL A 156 -52.29 7.04 5.32
N ILE A 157 -52.04 8.20 5.92
CA ILE A 157 -52.13 8.41 7.36
C ILE A 157 -53.62 8.55 7.69
N SER A 158 -54.17 7.58 8.43
CA SER A 158 -55.57 7.58 8.87
C SER A 158 -55.72 8.21 10.24
N VAL A 159 -56.75 9.06 10.43
CA VAL A 159 -57.13 9.60 11.74
C VAL A 159 -58.04 8.65 12.55
N ASP A 160 -58.51 7.56 11.94
CA ASP A 160 -59.42 6.62 12.60
C ASP A 160 -58.76 5.89 13.78
N PRO A 161 -59.34 5.93 15.00
CA PRO A 161 -58.77 5.30 16.19
C PRO A 161 -58.56 3.77 16.07
N ASN A 162 -59.34 3.12 15.22
CA ASN A 162 -59.23 1.67 14.95
C ASN A 162 -58.08 1.32 13.99
N ASP A 163 -57.56 2.28 13.21
CA ASP A 163 -56.54 2.07 12.18
C ASP A 163 -55.12 2.44 12.65
N GLN A 164 -55.00 3.15 13.77
CA GLN A 164 -53.73 3.63 14.37
C GLN A 164 -52.72 2.51 14.72
N LYS A 165 -53.12 1.23 14.68
CA LYS A 165 -52.25 0.08 14.98
C LYS A 165 -51.73 -0.66 13.75
N LYS A 166 -52.08 -0.25 12.53
CA LYS A 166 -51.57 -0.93 11.32
C LYS A 166 -50.16 -0.47 10.99
N THR A 167 -49.16 -1.28 11.35
CA THR A 167 -47.79 -1.11 10.86
C THR A 167 -47.68 -1.66 9.44
N ALA A 168 -47.36 -0.80 8.48
CA ALA A 168 -46.97 -1.24 7.14
C ALA A 168 -45.49 -1.66 7.17
N CYS A 169 -45.21 -2.88 6.68
CA CYS A 169 -43.86 -3.43 6.61
C CYS A 169 -43.42 -3.55 5.15
N TYR A 170 -42.21 -3.10 4.85
CA TYR A 170 -41.60 -3.18 3.52
C TYR A 170 -40.23 -3.82 3.66
N ASP A 171 -39.99 -4.85 2.87
CA ASP A 171 -38.67 -5.47 2.76
C ASP A 171 -37.88 -4.76 1.67
N ILE A 172 -36.68 -4.28 2.01
CA ILE A 172 -35.77 -3.57 1.11
C ILE A 172 -34.44 -4.31 1.12
N ASP A 173 -34.04 -4.82 -0.03
CA ASP A 173 -32.73 -5.41 -0.21
C ASP A 173 -31.67 -4.30 -0.30
N VAL A 174 -30.65 -4.37 0.55
CA VAL A 174 -29.54 -3.42 0.58
C VAL A 174 -28.23 -4.18 0.48
N GLU A 175 -27.38 -3.76 -0.46
CA GLU A 175 -26.01 -4.28 -0.55
C GLU A 175 -25.17 -3.72 0.61
N VAL A 176 -24.52 -4.62 1.34
CA VAL A 176 -23.70 -4.28 2.52
C VAL A 176 -22.25 -4.59 2.19
N ASP A 177 -21.34 -3.67 2.56
CA ASP A 177 -19.90 -3.92 2.43
C ASP A 177 -19.48 -5.24 3.11
N ASP A 178 -18.59 -5.94 2.44
CA ASP A 178 -18.03 -7.20 2.94
C ASP A 178 -17.18 -6.97 4.20
N THR A 179 -17.54 -7.69 5.27
CA THR A 179 -16.83 -7.72 6.54
C THR A 179 -15.35 -8.16 6.41
N LEU A 180 -14.99 -8.86 5.34
CA LEU A 180 -13.62 -9.25 5.04
C LEU A 180 -12.70 -8.04 4.88
N LYS A 181 -13.16 -6.91 4.33
CA LYS A 181 -12.33 -5.71 4.19
C LYS A 181 -11.83 -5.21 5.55
N THR A 182 -12.71 -5.21 6.56
CA THR A 182 -12.34 -4.79 7.92
C THR A 182 -11.35 -5.76 8.55
N GLN A 183 -11.56 -7.07 8.36
CA GLN A 183 -10.63 -8.10 8.85
C GLN A 183 -9.25 -7.98 8.18
N MET A 184 -9.22 -7.78 6.86
CA MET A 184 -7.98 -7.56 6.10
C MET A 184 -7.26 -6.29 6.54
N ASN A 185 -7.96 -5.17 6.72
CA ASN A 185 -7.36 -3.94 7.23
C ASN A 185 -6.78 -4.12 8.64
N SER A 186 -7.50 -4.83 9.51
CA SER A 186 -6.99 -5.18 10.85
C SER A 186 -5.72 -6.03 10.76
N PHE A 187 -5.66 -6.98 9.83
CA PHE A 187 -4.49 -7.83 9.62
C PHE A 187 -3.29 -7.02 9.10
N LEU A 188 -3.50 -6.14 8.12
CA LEU A 188 -2.46 -5.28 7.56
C LEU A 188 -1.87 -4.31 8.61
N LEU A 189 -2.69 -3.84 9.54
CA LEU A 189 -2.25 -2.99 10.65
C LEU A 189 -1.65 -3.78 11.82
N SER A 190 -1.91 -5.08 11.92
CA SER A 190 -1.38 -5.93 12.99
C SER A 190 0.09 -6.32 12.84
N THR A 191 0.87 -5.62 12.01
CA THR A 191 2.35 -5.72 11.97
C THR A 191 3.03 -5.31 13.29
N ALA A 192 2.26 -5.03 14.34
CA ALA A 192 2.70 -4.73 15.70
C ALA A 192 3.68 -5.76 16.31
N SER A 193 3.75 -7.00 15.81
CA SER A 193 4.75 -7.98 16.27
C SER A 193 6.16 -7.78 15.69
N GLN A 194 6.37 -6.83 14.77
CA GLN A 194 7.70 -6.61 14.16
C GLN A 194 8.73 -6.08 15.15
N GLN A 195 8.32 -5.27 16.14
CA GLN A 195 9.26 -4.75 17.15
C GLN A 195 9.76 -5.84 18.09
N GLU A 196 8.88 -6.77 18.50
CA GLU A 196 9.26 -7.92 19.32
C GLU A 196 10.18 -8.88 18.56
N ILE A 197 9.89 -9.14 17.28
CA ILE A 197 10.76 -9.95 16.41
C ILE A 197 12.14 -9.31 16.29
N ALA A 198 12.23 -8.00 16.02
CA ALA A 198 13.50 -7.30 15.93
C ALA A 198 14.30 -7.33 17.25
N ALA A 199 13.62 -7.22 18.40
CA ALA A 199 14.26 -7.34 19.70
C ALA A 199 14.82 -8.75 19.94
N LEU A 200 14.07 -9.79 19.55
CA LEU A 200 14.53 -11.18 19.60
C LEU A 200 15.72 -11.41 18.66
N ASP A 201 15.69 -10.85 17.45
CA ASP A 201 16.80 -10.96 16.49
C ASP A 201 18.08 -10.30 17.01
N ASN A 202 17.98 -9.13 17.66
CA ASN A 202 19.13 -8.49 18.30
C ASN A 202 19.71 -9.35 19.42
N LYS A 203 18.84 -9.97 20.24
CA LYS A 203 19.26 -10.87 21.31
C LYS A 203 19.94 -12.13 20.77
N ILE A 204 19.45 -12.66 19.64
CA ILE A 204 20.08 -13.77 18.92
C ILE A 204 21.49 -13.36 18.46
N HIS A 205 21.63 -12.18 17.87
CA HIS A 205 22.94 -11.67 17.41
C HIS A 205 23.94 -11.52 18.56
N GLU A 206 23.54 -10.87 19.65
CA GLU A 206 24.39 -10.71 20.84
C GLU A 206 24.82 -12.07 21.42
N THR A 207 23.89 -13.02 21.46
CA THR A 207 24.19 -14.39 21.92
C THR A 207 25.18 -15.08 20.98
N ILE A 208 25.04 -14.94 19.66
CA ILE A 208 25.99 -15.50 18.69
C ILE A 208 27.38 -14.89 18.86
N GLU A 209 27.47 -13.58 19.09
CA GLU A 209 28.76 -12.91 19.31
C GLU A 209 29.46 -13.43 20.56
N THR A 210 28.74 -13.56 21.68
CA THR A 210 29.30 -14.15 22.91
C THR A 210 29.72 -15.60 22.71
N ILE A 211 28.97 -16.41 21.97
CA ILE A 211 29.37 -17.78 21.62
C ILE A 211 30.69 -17.78 20.83
N ASN A 212 30.85 -16.88 19.86
CA ASN A 212 32.08 -16.79 19.07
C ASN A 212 33.28 -16.38 19.93
N GLN A 213 33.11 -15.41 20.83
CA GLN A 213 34.16 -15.00 21.78
C GLN A 213 34.58 -16.17 22.67
N LEU A 214 33.61 -16.88 23.25
CA LEU A 214 33.86 -18.06 24.09
C LEU A 214 34.49 -19.22 23.30
N LYS A 215 34.12 -19.40 22.03
CA LYS A 215 34.75 -20.40 21.14
C LYS A 215 36.24 -20.11 20.97
N THR A 216 36.59 -18.87 20.65
CA THR A 216 38.00 -18.46 20.47
C THR A 216 38.80 -18.64 21.76
N GLN A 217 38.25 -18.22 22.91
CA GLN A 217 38.89 -18.42 24.22
C GLN A 217 39.09 -19.91 24.53
N ARG A 218 38.06 -20.74 24.28
CA ARG A 218 38.14 -22.19 24.49
C ARG A 218 39.22 -22.81 23.60
N GLU A 219 39.28 -22.45 22.33
CA GLU A 219 40.28 -22.95 21.38
C GLU A 219 41.69 -22.55 21.80
N PHE A 220 41.90 -21.31 22.25
CA PHE A 220 43.16 -20.83 22.80
C PHE A 220 43.62 -21.64 24.02
N MET A 221 42.72 -21.89 24.98
CA MET A 221 43.06 -22.68 26.17
C MET A 221 43.34 -24.14 25.83
N LEU A 222 42.61 -24.70 24.86
CA LEU A 222 42.82 -26.07 24.39
C LEU A 222 44.11 -26.25 23.62
N SER A 223 44.53 -25.28 22.80
CA SER A 223 45.82 -25.36 22.09
C SER A 223 46.99 -25.29 23.06
N PHE A 224 46.94 -24.40 24.06
CA PHE A 224 47.93 -24.35 25.14
C PHE A 224 48.01 -25.67 25.91
N ALA A 225 46.86 -26.26 26.26
CA ALA A 225 46.82 -27.51 27.03
C ALA A 225 47.32 -28.74 26.24
N ARG A 226 47.25 -28.72 24.90
CA ARG A 226 47.73 -29.83 24.05
C ARG A 226 49.24 -29.84 23.87
N ASP A 227 49.83 -28.69 23.56
CA ASP A 227 51.28 -28.52 23.40
C ASP A 227 51.69 -27.12 23.88
N PRO A 228 51.99 -26.96 25.18
CA PRO A 228 52.27 -25.66 25.75
C PRO A 228 53.57 -25.05 25.21
N GLN A 229 54.56 -25.87 24.84
CA GLN A 229 55.84 -25.36 24.34
C GLN A 229 55.70 -24.83 22.92
N GLY A 230 55.10 -25.61 22.02
CA GLY A 230 54.81 -25.17 20.66
C GLY A 230 53.91 -23.94 20.65
N PHE A 231 52.84 -23.96 21.45
CA PHE A 231 51.91 -22.84 21.57
C PHE A 231 52.58 -21.55 22.05
N ILE A 232 53.44 -21.58 23.08
CA ILE A 232 54.12 -20.36 23.56
C ILE A 232 55.01 -19.77 22.47
N ASN A 233 55.70 -20.61 21.69
CA ASN A 233 56.53 -20.13 20.57
C ASN A 233 55.68 -19.45 19.49
N ASP A 234 54.56 -20.07 19.11
CA ASP A 234 53.63 -19.51 18.13
C ASP A 234 52.98 -18.22 18.64
N TRP A 235 52.65 -18.18 19.94
CA TRP A 235 52.07 -17.00 20.58
C TRP A 235 53.04 -15.83 20.60
N LEU A 236 54.32 -16.05 20.96
CA LEU A 236 55.35 -15.01 20.90
C LEU A 236 55.55 -14.48 19.47
N GLN A 237 55.54 -15.36 18.47
CA GLN A 237 55.62 -14.97 17.06
C GLN A 237 54.40 -14.14 16.63
N SER A 238 53.19 -14.56 17.01
CA SER A 238 51.95 -13.84 16.73
C SER A 238 51.97 -12.45 17.36
N GLN A 239 52.23 -12.35 18.66
CA GLN A 239 52.28 -11.06 19.37
C GLN A 239 53.35 -10.12 18.81
N CYS A 240 54.51 -10.66 18.40
CA CYS A 240 55.56 -9.86 17.75
C CYS A 240 55.08 -9.31 16.39
N ARG A 241 54.39 -10.13 15.59
CA ARG A 241 53.81 -9.71 14.31
C ARG A 241 52.71 -8.67 14.49
N ASP A 242 51.81 -8.87 15.45
CA ASP A 242 50.72 -7.94 15.73
C ASP A 242 51.27 -6.59 16.21
N LEU A 243 52.26 -6.61 17.10
CA LEU A 243 52.92 -5.39 17.57
C LEU A 243 53.62 -4.64 16.44
N LYS A 244 54.36 -5.34 15.57
CA LYS A 244 54.99 -4.74 14.38
C LYS A 244 53.96 -4.10 13.46
N THR A 245 52.82 -4.76 13.27
CA THR A 245 51.71 -4.26 12.43
C THR A 245 51.05 -3.02 13.06
N MET A 246 50.86 -3.00 14.37
CA MET A 246 50.27 -1.85 15.08
C MET A 246 51.21 -0.65 15.21
N THR A 247 52.52 -0.85 15.06
CA THR A 247 53.55 0.19 15.25
C THR A 247 54.29 0.57 13.97
N ASP A 248 53.87 0.01 12.83
CA ASP A 248 54.52 0.15 11.52
C ASP A 248 56.03 -0.18 11.54
N VAL A 249 56.47 -1.01 12.49
CA VAL A 249 57.86 -1.45 12.59
C VAL A 249 58.11 -2.54 11.55
N VAL A 250 59.00 -2.24 10.62
CA VAL A 250 59.41 -3.16 9.55
C VAL A 250 60.74 -3.84 9.87
N GLY A 251 60.96 -5.00 9.26
CA GLY A 251 62.21 -5.75 9.39
C GLY A 251 62.29 -6.64 10.63
N ASN A 252 63.38 -7.40 10.71
CA ASN A 252 63.68 -8.26 11.84
C ASN A 252 65.18 -8.12 12.17
N PRO A 253 65.53 -7.28 13.16
CA PRO A 253 66.94 -6.99 13.49
C PRO A 253 67.77 -8.23 13.80
N GLU A 254 67.13 -9.30 14.32
CA GLU A 254 67.81 -10.56 14.61
C GLU A 254 68.13 -11.39 13.37
N GLU A 255 67.31 -11.30 12.32
CA GLU A 255 67.64 -11.89 11.02
C GLU A 255 68.69 -11.05 10.30
N GLU A 256 68.54 -9.73 10.32
CA GLU A 256 69.49 -8.79 9.69
C GLU A 256 70.90 -8.86 10.27
N ARG A 257 71.05 -9.35 11.51
CA ARG A 257 72.36 -9.62 12.14
C ARG A 257 73.09 -10.83 11.57
N ARG A 258 72.38 -11.78 10.95
CA ARG A 258 72.93 -13.05 10.50
C ARG A 258 73.45 -12.95 9.06
N ALA A 259 74.60 -13.58 8.77
CA ALA A 259 75.19 -13.53 7.43
C ALA A 259 74.26 -14.14 6.37
N GLU A 260 73.48 -15.16 6.74
CA GLU A 260 72.47 -15.84 5.93
C GLU A 260 71.45 -14.87 5.29
N PHE A 261 71.14 -13.77 5.98
CA PHE A 261 70.23 -12.74 5.49
C PHE A 261 70.74 -12.05 4.22
N TYR A 262 72.05 -11.97 4.03
CA TYR A 262 72.69 -11.29 2.90
C TYR A 262 73.00 -12.21 1.72
N PHE A 263 72.70 -13.50 1.81
CA PHE A 263 72.81 -14.45 0.69
C PHE A 263 71.52 -14.56 -0.14
N GLN A 264 70.59 -13.61 0.02
CA GLN A 264 69.32 -13.60 -0.68
C GLN A 264 69.45 -13.04 -2.11
N PRO A 265 68.54 -13.40 -3.04
CA PRO A 265 68.60 -12.95 -4.44
C PRO A 265 68.63 -11.43 -4.61
N TRP A 266 68.05 -10.68 -3.66
CA TRP A 266 68.01 -9.22 -3.69
C TRP A 266 69.37 -8.57 -3.36
N ALA A 267 70.34 -9.30 -2.81
CA ALA A 267 71.58 -8.73 -2.29
C ALA A 267 72.43 -8.05 -3.37
N GLN A 268 72.59 -8.68 -4.54
CA GLN A 268 73.38 -8.12 -5.64
C GLN A 268 72.77 -6.81 -6.15
N GLU A 269 71.45 -6.80 -6.38
CA GLU A 269 70.74 -5.60 -6.83
C GLU A 269 70.77 -4.49 -5.76
N ALA A 270 70.61 -4.85 -4.48
CA ALA A 270 70.68 -3.89 -3.38
C ALA A 270 72.05 -3.19 -3.32
N VAL A 271 73.16 -3.92 -3.51
CA VAL A 271 74.51 -3.33 -3.57
C VAL A 271 74.64 -2.40 -4.78
N CYS A 272 74.12 -2.79 -5.96
CA CYS A 272 74.15 -1.92 -7.14
C CYS A 272 73.38 -0.60 -6.91
N ARG A 273 72.17 -0.67 -6.34
CA ARG A 273 71.37 0.51 -5.99
C ARG A 273 72.06 1.40 -4.95
N TYR A 274 72.64 0.77 -3.92
CA TYR A 274 73.43 1.47 -2.90
C TYR A 274 74.66 2.16 -3.51
N PHE A 275 75.40 1.48 -4.38
CA PHE A 275 76.58 2.04 -5.01
C PHE A 275 76.23 3.23 -5.90
N TYR A 276 75.17 3.11 -6.71
CA TYR A 276 74.67 4.22 -7.54
C TYR A 276 74.30 5.44 -6.68
N SER A 277 73.51 5.26 -5.62
CA SER A 277 73.12 6.38 -4.75
C SER A 277 74.32 7.01 -4.05
N LYS A 278 75.28 6.20 -3.61
CA LYS A 278 76.51 6.69 -2.97
C LYS A 278 77.39 7.48 -3.92
N VAL A 279 77.52 7.06 -5.18
CA VAL A 279 78.25 7.81 -6.22
C VAL A 279 77.58 9.16 -6.47
N GLN A 280 76.25 9.22 -6.58
CA GLN A 280 75.55 10.49 -6.76
C GLN A 280 75.74 11.43 -5.56
N GLN A 281 75.67 10.89 -4.33
CA GLN A 281 75.93 11.69 -3.12
C GLN A 281 77.36 12.27 -3.12
N ARG A 282 78.38 11.45 -3.42
CA ARG A 282 79.77 11.91 -3.49
C ARG A 282 79.99 12.93 -4.60
N ARG A 283 79.34 12.75 -5.74
CA ARG A 283 79.35 13.71 -6.83
C ARG A 283 78.74 15.04 -6.40
N GLN A 284 77.60 15.02 -5.72
CA GLN A 284 76.94 16.23 -5.22
C GLN A 284 77.80 16.97 -4.18
N GLU A 285 78.45 16.23 -3.26
CA GLU A 285 79.41 16.79 -2.29
C GLU A 285 80.59 17.48 -3.00
N LEU A 286 81.14 16.87 -4.06
CA LEU A 286 82.23 17.43 -4.86
C LEU A 286 81.78 18.65 -5.68
N GLU A 287 80.62 18.60 -6.33
CA GLU A 287 80.06 19.72 -7.08
C GLU A 287 79.78 20.92 -6.17
N GLN A 288 79.30 20.69 -4.94
CA GLN A 288 79.15 21.73 -3.91
C GLN A 288 80.51 22.29 -3.45
N ALA A 289 81.49 21.42 -3.18
CA ALA A 289 82.81 21.84 -2.71
C ALA A 289 83.61 22.62 -3.78
N LEU A 290 83.41 22.31 -5.05
CA LEU A 290 84.04 22.97 -6.20
C LEU A 290 83.28 24.21 -6.69
N GLY A 291 82.14 24.56 -6.07
CA GLY A 291 81.34 25.73 -6.43
C GLY A 291 80.68 25.65 -7.82
N ILE A 292 80.59 24.45 -8.40
CA ILE A 292 80.01 24.24 -9.73
C ILE A 292 78.49 24.21 -9.58
N ARG A 293 77.84 25.38 -9.77
CA ARG A 293 76.39 25.42 -9.96
C ARG A 293 76.07 25.00 -11.39
N ASN A 294 75.62 23.77 -11.59
CA ASN A 294 74.96 23.38 -12.84
C ASN A 294 73.65 24.20 -12.93
N THR A 295 73.61 25.13 -13.88
CA THR A 295 72.35 25.66 -14.45
C THR A 295 71.63 24.57 -15.22
#